data_AF-A0A7C6KX82-F1
#
_entry.id   AF-A0A7C6KX82-F1
#
_cell.length_a   1.000
_cell.length_b   1.000
_cell.length_c   1.000
_cell.angle_alpha   90.00
_cell.angle_beta   90.00
_cell.angle_gamma   90.00
#
_symmetry.space_group_name_H-M   'P 1'
#
loop_
_entity.id
_entity.type
_entity.pdbx_description
1 polymer ?
#
loop_
_entity_poly.entity_id
_entity_poly.type
_entity_poly.pdbx_seq_one_letter_code
_entity_poly.pdbx_strand_id
1 'polypeptide(L)'
;MKVELSYPDLTDEEVKAVLTVLRSQYLSMGPRVSQFERDFAGYLGRRYAIAVNSGTSGLHLAVKSLGIKEGDEVITTSFSFVASSNCLLYEGAKPVFVDIEPVT
;
A
#
# COMPACT_ATOMS: atom_id res chain seq x y z
N MET A 1 -32.54 6.13 -7.65
CA MET A 1 -31.62 5.91 -6.50
C MET A 1 -30.24 5.70 -7.08
N LYS A 2 -29.24 6.47 -6.62
CA LYS A 2 -27.84 6.30 -7.04
C LYS A 2 -27.14 5.49 -5.94
N VAL A 3 -26.49 4.40 -6.30
CA VAL A 3 -25.68 3.57 -5.38
C VAL A 3 -24.28 3.52 -5.96
N GLU A 4 -23.30 4.05 -5.22
CA GLU A 4 -21.89 4.04 -5.62
C GLU A 4 -21.24 2.70 -5.28
N LEU A 5 -20.25 2.28 -6.08
CA LEU A 5 -19.49 1.06 -5.81
C LEU A 5 -18.61 1.18 -4.55
N SER A 6 -18.03 2.36 -4.32
CA SER A 6 -17.23 2.69 -3.14
C SER A 6 -17.35 4.20 -2.88
N TYR A 7 -17.52 4.57 -1.61
CA TYR A 7 -17.59 5.95 -1.16
C TYR A 7 -16.85 6.08 0.17
N PRO A 8 -16.03 7.13 0.39
CA PRO A 8 -15.37 7.34 1.67
C PRO A 8 -16.38 7.51 2.80
N ASP A 9 -16.25 6.71 3.86
CA ASP A 9 -16.98 6.92 5.10
C ASP A 9 -16.15 7.84 6.00
N LEU A 10 -16.58 9.10 6.12
CA LEU A 10 -15.85 10.16 6.83
C LEU A 10 -16.76 10.78 7.88
N THR A 11 -16.23 10.91 9.09
CA THR A 11 -16.91 11.49 10.25
C THR A 11 -16.15 12.71 10.78
N ASP A 12 -16.68 13.35 11.83
CA ASP A 12 -16.00 14.45 12.51
C ASP A 12 -14.67 14.04 13.14
N GLU A 13 -14.46 12.74 13.43
CA GLU A 13 -13.22 12.25 14.01
C GLU A 13 -12.04 12.37 13.02
N GLU A 14 -12.24 12.04 11.74
CA GLU A 14 -11.22 12.24 10.71
C GLU A 14 -10.87 13.73 10.54
N VAL A 15 -11.88 14.61 10.54
CA VAL A 15 -11.69 16.06 10.43
C VAL A 15 -10.88 16.59 11.61
N LYS A 16 -11.24 16.19 12.82
CA LYS A 16 -10.53 16.58 14.05
C LYS A 16 -9.09 16.05 14.05
N ALA A 17 -8.86 14.83 13.57
CA ALA A 17 -7.53 14.25 13.48
C ALA A 17 -6.62 15.06 12.54
N VAL A 18 -7.14 15.48 11.38
CA VAL A 18 -6.43 16.35 10.42
C VAL A 18 -6.17 17.73 11.01
N LEU A 19 -7.19 18.37 11.61
CA LEU A 19 -7.04 19.70 12.22
C LEU A 19 -6.01 19.73 13.35
N THR A 20 -5.88 18.62 14.09
CA THR A 20 -4.84 18.47 15.11
C THR A 20 -3.44 18.55 14.51
N VAL A 21 -3.22 17.93 13.34
CA VAL A 21 -1.95 18.00 12.61
C VAL A 21 -1.70 19.41 12.05
N LEU A 22 -2.72 20.02 11.42
CA LEU A 22 -2.63 21.35 10.84
C LEU A 22 -2.34 22.45 11.86
N ARG A 23 -2.72 22.25 13.13
CA ARG A 23 -2.40 23.16 14.25
C ARG A 23 -1.07 22.86 14.93
N SER A 24 -0.35 21.83 14.50
CA SER A 24 0.96 21.45 15.02
C SER A 24 2.10 22.04 14.16
N GLN A 25 3.36 21.77 14.54
CA GLN A 25 4.54 22.11 13.74
C GLN A 25 4.96 21.01 12.76
N TYR A 26 4.27 19.86 12.75
CA TYR A 26 4.64 18.69 11.95
C TYR A 26 3.60 18.43 10.84
N LEU A 27 3.84 18.97 9.65
CA LEU A 27 2.92 18.83 8.49
C LEU A 27 3.27 17.68 7.54
N SER A 28 4.41 17.02 7.74
CA SER A 28 4.87 15.90 6.93
C SER A 28 5.21 14.72 7.86
N MET A 29 6.46 14.27 7.86
CA MET A 29 7.00 13.31 8.82
C MET A 29 6.85 13.86 10.25
N GLY A 30 6.11 13.13 11.09
CA GLY A 30 5.80 13.57 12.44
C GLY A 30 5.28 12.43 13.31
N PRO A 31 4.94 12.70 14.58
CA PRO A 31 4.58 11.68 15.55
C PRO A 31 3.36 10.84 15.15
N ARG A 32 2.47 11.38 14.30
CA ARG A 32 1.31 10.66 13.78
C ARG A 32 1.69 9.48 12.88
N VAL A 33 2.76 9.61 12.09
CA VAL A 33 3.25 8.54 11.21
C VAL A 33 3.74 7.37 12.06
N SER A 34 4.61 7.65 13.04
CA SER A 34 5.13 6.60 13.92
C SER A 34 4.05 5.96 14.80
N GLN A 35 3.02 6.72 15.19
CA GLN A 35 1.86 6.16 15.89
C GLN A 35 1.08 5.21 14.99
N PHE A 36 0.77 5.64 13.75
CA PHE A 36 0.08 4.81 12.78
C PHE A 36 0.85 3.51 12.49
N GLU A 37 2.17 3.57 12.31
CA GLU A 37 2.99 2.38 12.10
C GLU A 37 2.93 1.41 13.28
N ARG A 38 3.01 1.90 14.53
CA ARG A 38 2.88 1.04 15.71
C ARG A 38 1.50 0.40 15.82
N ASP A 39 0.45 1.19 15.66
CA ASP A 39 -0.93 0.71 15.78
C ASP A 39 -1.26 -0.29 14.68
N PHE A 40 -0.82 -0.02 13.44
CA PHE A 40 -1.04 -0.91 12.31
C PHE A 40 -0.22 -2.21 12.42
N ALA A 41 1.02 -2.14 12.90
CA ALA A 41 1.81 -3.32 13.22
C ALA A 41 1.11 -4.19 14.30
N GLY A 42 0.60 -3.55 15.35
CA GLY A 42 -0.18 -4.20 16.40
C GLY A 42 -1.45 -4.87 15.87
N TYR A 43 -2.22 -4.15 15.05
CA TYR A 43 -3.43 -4.65 14.40
C TYR A 43 -3.17 -5.90 13.54
N LEU A 44 -2.07 -5.92 12.78
CA LEU A 44 -1.69 -7.06 11.93
C LEU A 44 -0.97 -8.20 12.68
N GLY A 45 -0.66 -8.02 13.97
CA GLY A 45 0.17 -8.96 14.72
C GLY A 45 1.59 -9.09 14.16
N ARG A 46 2.15 -8.01 13.59
CA ARG A 46 3.50 -7.97 13.02
C ARG A 46 4.43 -7.12 13.87
N ARG A 47 5.73 -7.39 13.77
CA ARG A 47 6.75 -6.65 14.52
C ARG A 47 6.93 -5.22 14.01
N TYR A 48 6.75 -5.02 12.70
CA TYR A 48 7.00 -3.74 12.02
C TYR A 48 5.91 -3.45 11.01
N ALA A 49 5.64 -2.17 10.79
CA ALA A 49 4.91 -1.61 9.66
C ALA A 49 5.60 -0.33 9.21
N ILE A 50 5.48 0.02 7.92
CA ILE A 50 6.08 1.22 7.34
C ILE A 50 4.98 1.97 6.58
N ALA A 51 4.76 3.22 6.94
CA ALA A 51 3.78 4.07 6.28
C ALA A 51 4.34 4.65 4.97
N VAL A 52 3.54 4.60 3.92
CA VAL A 52 3.87 5.11 2.58
C VAL A 52 2.67 5.83 1.98
N ASN A 53 2.90 6.62 0.93
CA ASN A 53 1.85 7.44 0.32
C ASN A 53 0.81 6.65 -0.50
N SER A 54 1.08 5.38 -0.84
CA SER A 54 0.20 4.56 -1.69
C SER A 54 0.54 3.07 -1.58
N GLY A 55 -0.42 2.22 -1.94
CA GLY A 55 -0.18 0.78 -2.07
C GLY A 55 0.91 0.43 -3.10
N THR A 56 0.99 1.19 -4.20
CA THR A 56 2.05 1.04 -5.21
C THR A 56 3.43 1.33 -4.63
N SER A 57 3.61 2.41 -3.87
CA SER A 57 4.90 2.68 -3.22
C SER A 57 5.27 1.60 -2.21
N GLY A 58 4.29 1.07 -1.47
CA GLY A 58 4.53 -0.03 -0.52
C GLY A 58 4.99 -1.30 -1.23
N LEU A 59 4.30 -1.69 -2.30
CA LEU A 59 4.68 -2.86 -3.09
C LEU A 59 6.02 -2.66 -3.80
N HIS A 60 6.27 -1.48 -4.36
CA HIS A 60 7.54 -1.16 -5.01
C HIS A 60 8.72 -1.24 -4.04
N LEU A 61 8.59 -0.69 -2.82
CA LEU A 61 9.61 -0.84 -1.78
C LEU A 61 9.82 -2.31 -1.40
N ALA A 62 8.74 -3.10 -1.31
CA ALA A 62 8.84 -4.52 -1.04
C ALA A 62 9.62 -5.24 -2.15
N VAL A 63 9.27 -5.03 -3.42
CA VAL A 63 9.98 -5.61 -4.58
C VAL A 63 11.45 -5.19 -4.59
N LYS A 64 11.74 -3.90 -4.41
CA LYS A 64 13.10 -3.37 -4.36
C LYS A 64 13.93 -4.01 -3.23
N SER A 65 13.30 -4.30 -2.10
CA SER A 65 13.98 -4.93 -0.95
C SER A 65 14.38 -6.39 -1.19
N LEU A 66 13.75 -7.07 -2.15
CA LEU A 66 14.05 -8.47 -2.51
C LEU A 66 15.34 -8.61 -3.32
N GLY A 67 15.92 -7.51 -3.83
CA GLY A 67 17.18 -7.53 -4.56
C GLY A 67 17.09 -8.15 -5.96
N ILE A 68 15.87 -8.22 -6.53
CA ILE A 68 15.56 -8.63 -7.90
C ILE A 68 16.48 -7.93 -8.90
N LYS A 69 16.91 -8.66 -9.93
CA LYS A 69 17.77 -8.18 -11.02
C LYS A 69 16.99 -8.02 -12.31
N GLU A 70 17.56 -7.21 -13.20
CA GLU A 70 17.07 -7.06 -14.57
C GLU A 70 16.93 -8.43 -15.23
N GLY A 71 15.74 -8.72 -15.77
CA GLY A 71 15.42 -9.98 -16.43
C GLY A 71 14.98 -11.12 -15.53
N ASP A 72 15.04 -10.98 -14.20
CA ASP A 72 14.51 -12.00 -13.28
C ASP A 72 13.00 -12.19 -13.50
N GLU A 73 12.55 -13.44 -13.51
CA GLU A 73 11.13 -13.76 -13.67
C GLU A 73 10.41 -13.75 -12.32
N VAL A 74 9.27 -13.06 -12.26
CA VAL A 74 8.43 -13.01 -11.05
C VAL A 74 7.00 -13.36 -11.39
N ILE A 75 6.50 -14.41 -10.72
CA ILE A 75 5.13 -14.90 -10.91
C ILE A 75 4.13 -13.91 -10.29
N THR A 76 3.09 -13.60 -11.06
CA THR A 76 1.93 -12.80 -10.60
C THR A 76 0.68 -13.23 -11.38
N THR A 77 -0.45 -12.56 -11.18
CA THR A 77 -1.70 -12.82 -11.92
C THR A 77 -2.06 -11.65 -12.83
N SER A 78 -2.65 -11.97 -13.98
CA SER A 78 -3.23 -10.99 -14.90
C SER A 78 -4.56 -10.43 -14.37
N PHE A 79 -5.23 -11.15 -13.46
CA PHE A 79 -6.49 -10.75 -12.84
C PHE A 79 -6.27 -10.04 -11.49
N SER A 80 -5.59 -8.90 -11.55
CA SER A 80 -5.35 -8.01 -10.41
C SER A 80 -5.31 -6.56 -10.90
N PHE A 81 -5.18 -5.60 -9.97
CA PHE A 81 -4.86 -4.22 -10.33
C PHE A 81 -3.41 -4.11 -10.83
N VAL A 82 -3.20 -3.26 -11.84
CA VAL A 82 -1.93 -3.14 -12.60
C VAL A 82 -0.70 -2.85 -11.72
N ALA A 83 -0.89 -2.25 -10.54
CA ALA A 83 0.20 -1.96 -9.61
C ALA A 83 1.04 -3.21 -9.27
N SER A 84 0.41 -4.39 -9.20
CA SER A 84 1.09 -5.67 -8.93
C SER A 84 2.21 -5.97 -9.92
N SER A 85 1.98 -5.71 -11.22
CA SER A 85 2.96 -5.97 -12.28
C SER A 85 3.88 -4.77 -12.51
N ASN A 86 3.37 -3.55 -12.40
CA ASN A 86 4.17 -2.34 -12.59
C ASN A 86 5.33 -2.25 -11.61
N CYS A 87 5.12 -2.63 -10.34
CA CYS A 87 6.19 -2.59 -9.34
C CYS A 87 7.35 -3.54 -9.68
N LEU A 88 7.08 -4.65 -10.37
CA LEU A 88 8.10 -5.58 -10.87
C LEU A 88 8.87 -4.96 -12.03
N LEU A 89 8.15 -4.38 -12.99
CA LEU A 89 8.74 -3.70 -14.15
C LEU A 89 9.61 -2.51 -13.74
N TYR A 90 9.26 -1.76 -12.68
CA TYR A 90 10.08 -0.66 -12.17
C TYR A 90 11.46 -1.10 -11.67
N GLU A 91 11.61 -2.35 -11.24
CA GLU A 91 12.89 -2.93 -10.80
C GLU A 91 13.52 -3.84 -11.88
N GLY A 92 13.03 -3.80 -13.13
CA GLY A 92 13.61 -4.54 -14.25
C GLY A 92 13.22 -6.02 -14.34
N ALA A 93 12.31 -6.48 -13.48
CA ALA A 93 11.84 -7.86 -13.52
C ALA A 93 10.90 -8.11 -14.70
N LYS A 94 10.77 -9.38 -15.10
CA LYS A 94 9.82 -9.87 -16.10
C LYS A 94 8.63 -10.53 -15.40
N PRO A 95 7.43 -9.92 -15.39
CA PRO A 95 6.23 -10.56 -14.87
C PRO A 95 5.89 -11.82 -15.68
N VAL A 96 5.66 -12.93 -14.98
CA VAL A 96 5.12 -14.16 -15.56
C VAL A 96 3.71 -14.34 -15.03
N PHE A 97 2.72 -14.16 -15.91
CA PHE A 97 1.32 -14.25 -15.53
C PHE A 97 0.86 -15.71 -15.44
N VAL A 98 0.21 -16.02 -14.33
CA VAL A 98 -0.50 -17.27 -14.11
C VAL A 98 -1.99 -16.97 -13.96
N ASP A 99 -2.81 -17.83 -14.56
CA ASP A 99 -4.27 -17.69 -14.51
C ASP A 99 -4.81 -17.91 -13.09
N ILE A 100 -6.00 -17.40 -12.84
CA ILE A 100 -6.73 -17.66 -11.59
C ILE A 100 -7.53 -18.95 -11.72
N GLU A 101 -7.85 -19.59 -10.60
CA GLU A 101 -8.81 -20.68 -10.60
C GLU A 101 -10.22 -20.11 -10.78
N PRO A 102 -10.98 -20.52 -11.83
CA PRO A 102 -12.33 -20.00 -12.04
C PRO A 102 -13.35 -20.58 -11.05
N VAL A 103 -13.12 -21.81 -10.54
CA VAL A 103 -14.06 -22.56 -9.68
C VAL A 103 -13.33 -23.66 -8.87
N THR A 104 -13.02 -23.40 -7.60
CA THR A 104 -12.87 -24.45 -6.56
C THR A 104 -13.55 -24.01 -5.29
#